data_AF-A0A2A4E662-F1
#
_entry.id   AF-A0A2A4E662-F1
#
_cell.length_a   1.000
_cell.length_b   1.000
_cell.length_c   1.000
_cell.angle_alpha   90.00
_cell.angle_beta   90.00
_cell.angle_gamma   90.00
#
_symmetry.space_group_name_H-M   'P 1'
#
loop_
_entity.id
_entity.type
_entity.pdbx_description
1 polymer ?
#
loop_
_entity_poly.entity_id
_entity_poly.type
_entity_poly.pdbx_seq_one_letter_code
_entity_poly.pdbx_strand_id
1 'polypeptide(L)' 'MSSTKISLSLSTADVAFLDLEALSGRYSSRSAAVQDAVRLLRESRLADAYAEAYAEDYDDAWDVADEDGLASA' A
#
# COMPACT_ATOMS: atom_id res chain seq x y z
N MET A 1 3.39 12.56 12.32
CA MET A 1 2.39 12.57 11.22
C MET A 1 1.16 13.33 11.70
N SER A 2 0.62 14.24 10.89
CA SER A 2 -0.60 14.97 11.25
C SER A 2 -1.83 14.10 10.94
N SER A 3 -2.82 14.09 11.82
CA SER A 3 -4.11 13.41 11.59
C SER A 3 -5.23 14.44 11.48
N THR A 4 -6.00 14.38 10.39
CA THR A 4 -7.20 15.21 10.18
C THR A 4 -8.44 14.37 10.39
N LYS A 5 -9.36 14.85 11.24
CA LYS A 5 -10.68 14.21 11.41
C LYS A 5 -11.58 14.59 10.24
N ILE A 6 -12.30 13.60 9.72
CA ILE A 6 -13.23 13.76 8.60
C ILE A 6 -14.57 13.13 8.96
N SER A 7 -15.64 13.67 8.39
CA SER A 7 -16.97 13.05 8.43
C SER A 7 -17.16 12.25 7.14
N LEU A 8 -17.61 11.00 7.26
CA LEU A 8 -17.79 10.08 6.14
C LEU A 8 -19.16 9.43 6.21
N SER A 9 -19.78 9.23 5.05
CA SER A 9 -20.96 8.40 4.91
C SER A 9 -20.53 7.01 4.47
N LEU A 10 -20.88 5.99 5.27
CA LEU A 10 -20.64 4.58 4.98
C LEU A 10 -21.95 3.81 5.15
N SER A 11 -22.07 2.66 4.48
CA SER A 11 -23.21 1.79 4.71
C SER A 11 -23.20 1.25 6.15
N THR A 12 -24.36 0.91 6.70
CA THR A 12 -24.44 0.29 8.03
C THR A 12 -23.64 -1.01 8.10
N ALA A 13 -23.57 -1.77 7.00
CA ALA A 13 -22.79 -2.99 6.91
C ALA A 13 -21.27 -2.72 7.01
N ASP A 14 -20.77 -1.68 6.34
CA ASP A 14 -19.35 -1.31 6.41
C ASP A 14 -18.96 -0.83 7.80
N VAL A 15 -19.84 -0.07 8.47
CA VAL A 15 -19.60 0.34 9.87
C VAL A 15 -19.54 -0.88 10.79
N ALA A 16 -20.46 -1.83 10.64
CA ALA A 16 -20.47 -3.07 11.41
C ALA A 16 -19.22 -3.92 11.16
N PHE A 17 -18.72 -3.96 9.93
CA PHE A 17 -17.45 -4.62 9.60
C PHE A 17 -16.28 -3.94 10.33
N LEU A 18 -16.16 -2.61 10.27
CA LEU A 18 -15.10 -1.88 10.97
C LEU A 18 -15.16 -2.07 12.49
N ASP A 19 -16.36 -2.24 13.05
CA ASP A 19 -16.55 -2.59 14.45
C ASP A 19 -16.00 -3.96 14.81
N LEU A 20 -16.30 -4.98 14.01
CA LEU A 20 -15.79 -6.33 14.22
C LEU A 20 -14.25 -6.37 14.15
N GLU A 21 -13.66 -5.63 13.22
CA GLU A 21 -12.20 -5.56 13.09
C GLU A 21 -11.54 -4.86 14.29
N ALA A 22 -12.20 -3.87 14.90
CA ALA A 22 -11.74 -3.25 16.13
C ALA A 22 -11.95 -4.15 17.36
N LEU A 23 -13.12 -4.79 17.48
CA LEU A 23 -13.47 -5.68 18.59
C LEU A 23 -12.64 -6.97 18.62
N SER A 24 -12.25 -7.48 17.46
CA SER A 24 -11.33 -8.62 17.34
C SER A 24 -9.89 -8.28 17.76
N GLY A 25 -9.59 -7.00 18.00
CA GLY A 25 -8.27 -6.52 18.37
C GLY A 25 -7.30 -6.37 17.18
N ARG A 26 -7.76 -6.61 15.94
CA ARG A 26 -6.92 -6.40 14.74
C ARG A 26 -6.52 -4.94 14.59
N TYR A 27 -7.44 -4.02 14.90
CA TYR A 27 -7.16 -2.58 14.91
C TYR A 27 -7.53 -1.95 16.24
N SER A 28 -6.77 -0.94 16.63
CA SER A 28 -7.03 -0.17 17.86
C SER A 28 -8.28 0.71 17.80
N SER A 29 -8.80 0.97 16.59
CA SER A 29 -10.01 1.77 16.36
C SER A 29 -10.52 1.61 14.93
N ARG A 30 -11.76 2.04 14.68
CA ARG A 30 -12.29 2.18 13.31
C ARG A 30 -11.39 3.06 12.43
N SER A 31 -10.84 4.15 12.98
CA SER A 31 -9.95 5.05 12.24
C SER A 31 -8.65 4.36 11.82
N ALA A 32 -8.09 3.47 12.64
CA ALA A 32 -6.92 2.68 12.28
C ALA A 32 -7.23 1.71 11.12
N ALA A 33 -8.38 1.04 11.16
CA ALA A 33 -8.84 0.18 10.07
C ALA A 33 -9.06 0.97 8.75
N VAL A 34 -9.71 2.14 8.83
CA VAL A 34 -9.91 3.01 7.65
C VAL A 34 -8.59 3.53 7.10
N GLN A 35 -7.63 3.88 7.96
CA GLN A 35 -6.31 4.32 7.53
C GLN A 35 -5.53 3.19 6.82
N ASP A 36 -5.67 1.95 7.28
CA ASP A 36 -5.10 0.78 6.60
C ASP A 36 -5.76 0.55 5.23
N ALA A 37 -7.08 0.66 5.14
CA ALA A 37 -7.79 0.58 3.85
C ALA A 37 -7.31 1.64 2.85
N VAL A 38 -7.03 2.87 3.31
CA VAL A 38 -6.44 3.92 2.46
C VAL A 38 -5.03 3.55 2.00
N ARG A 39 -4.22 2.92 2.85
CA ARG A 39 -2.89 2.41 2.49
C ARG A 39 -2.99 1.33 1.41
N LEU A 40 -3.87 0.35 1.61
CA LEU A 40 -4.10 -0.73 0.64
C LEU A 40 -4.59 -0.19 -0.72
N LEU A 41 -5.43 0.84 -0.73
CA LEU A 41 -5.87 1.49 -1.98
C LEU A 41 -4.74 2.24 -2.71
N ARG A 42 -3.72 2.72 -2.00
CA ARG A 42 -2.52 3.28 -2.64
C ARG A 42 -1.65 2.17 -3.21
N GLU A 43 -1.47 1.09 -2.47
CA GLU A 43 -0.70 -0.09 -2.89
C GLU A 43 -1.32 -0.79 -4.09
N SER A 44 -2.65 -0.87 -4.19
CA SER A 44 -3.31 -1.47 -5.35
C SER A 44 -3.02 -0.71 -6.65
N ARG A 45 -2.67 0.58 -6.58
CA ARG A 45 -2.29 1.40 -7.74
C ARG A 45 -0.80 1.32 -8.07
N LEU A 46 0.02 0.81 -7.14
CA LEU A 46 1.46 0.66 -7.34
C LEU A 46 1.76 -0.45 -8.35
N ALA A 47 0.98 -1.54 -8.37
CA ALA A 47 1.16 -2.62 -9.34
C ALA A 47 1.07 -2.11 -10.79
N ASP A 48 0.02 -1.36 -11.12
CA ASP A 48 -0.14 -0.77 -12.45
C ASP A 48 0.96 0.25 -12.76
N ALA A 49 1.35 1.08 -11.78
CA ALA A 49 2.43 2.04 -11.94
C ALA A 49 3.79 1.37 -12.20
N TYR A 50 4.08 0.24 -11.53
CA TYR A 50 5.27 -0.55 -11.79
C TYR A 50 5.20 -1.23 -13.16
N ALA A 51 4.05 -1.78 -13.54
CA ALA A 51 3.89 -2.40 -14.86
C ALA A 51 4.13 -1.38 -15.99
N GLU A 52 3.61 -0.16 -15.86
CA GLU A 52 3.87 0.92 -16.80
C GLU A 52 5.36 1.29 -16.81
N ALA A 53 5.97 1.50 -15.63
CA ALA A 53 7.38 1.88 -15.55
C ALA A 53 8.34 0.80 -16.09
N TYR A 54 8.00 -0.48 -15.98
CA TYR A 54 8.77 -1.57 -16.60
C TYR A 54 8.49 -1.72 -18.11
N ALA A 55 7.34 -1.25 -18.59
CA ALA A 55 7.04 -1.17 -20.01
C ALA A 55 7.71 0.05 -20.68
N GLU A 56 7.98 1.10 -19.90
CA GLU A 56 8.85 2.21 -20.31
C GLU A 56 10.28 1.68 -20.47
N ASP A 57 10.69 1.60 -21.75
CA ASP A 57 12.03 1.35 -22.30
C ASP A 57 13.11 0.96 -21.27
N TYR A 58 13.33 -0.35 -21.14
CA TYR A 58 14.46 -0.90 -20.39
C TYR A 58 15.78 -0.52 -21.11
N ASP A 59 16.69 0.11 -20.37
CA ASP A 59 18.01 0.48 -20.90
C ASP A 59 19.02 -0.64 -20.63
N ASP A 60 19.27 -1.45 -21.66
CA ASP A 60 20.25 -2.56 -21.68
C ASP A 60 21.67 -2.09 -21.23
N ALA A 61 21.96 -0.78 -21.22
CA ALA A 61 23.23 -0.28 -20.70
C ALA A 61 23.43 -0.60 -19.21
N TRP A 62 22.37 -0.86 -18.45
CA TRP A 62 22.45 -1.24 -17.04
C TRP A 62 22.85 -2.69 -16.80
N ASP A 63 22.72 -3.60 -17.79
CA ASP A 63 23.10 -5.00 -17.65
C ASP A 63 24.59 -5.19 -17.31
N VAL A 64 25.45 -4.26 -17.75
CA VAL A 64 26.90 -4.33 -17.51
C VAL A 64 27.26 -4.28 -16.02
N ALA A 65 26.38 -3.73 -15.18
CA ALA A 65 26.62 -3.54 -13.75
C ALA A 65 26.09 -4.71 -12.89
N ASP A 66 25.41 -5.71 -13.46
CA ASP A 66 24.75 -6.78 -12.69
C ASP A 66 25.75 -7.68 -11.92
N GLU A 67 26.99 -7.77 -12.41
CA GLU A 67 28.07 -8.56 -11.78
C GLU A 67 29.04 -7.73 -10.92
N ASP A 68 28.84 -6.42 -10.80
CA ASP A 68 29.75 -5.54 -10.07
C ASP A 68 29.85 -5.94 -8.58
N GLY A 69 31.08 -6.19 -8.13
CA GLY A 69 31.36 -6.56 -6.73
C GLY A 69 31.10 -8.04 -6.38
N LEU A 70 30.68 -8.87 -7.34
CA LEU A 70 30.54 -10.32 -7.16
C LEU A 70 31.87 -11.10 -7.31
N ALA A 71 32.97 -10.41 -7.64
CA ALA A 71 34.30 -10.98 -7.57
C ALA A 71 34.64 -11.36 -6.11
N SER A 72 34.57 -12.65 -5.85
CA SER A 72 34.84 -13.29 -4.56
C SER A 72 36.17 -12.83 -3.93
N ALA A 73 36.13 -12.65 -2.60
CA ALA A 73 37.28 -12.44 -1.73
C ALA A 73 38.22 -13.66 -1.70
#